data_AF-A0A2N1PEM1-F1
#
_entry.id   AF-A0A2N1PEM1-F1
#
_cell.length_a   1.000
_cell.length_b   1.000
_cell.length_c   1.000
_cell.angle_alpha   90.00
_cell.angle_beta   90.00
_cell.angle_gamma   90.00
#
_symmetry.space_group_name_H-M   'P 1'
#
loop_
_entity.id
_entity.type
_entity.pdbx_description
1 polymer ?
#
loop_
_entity_poly.entity_id
_entity_poly.type
_entity_poly.pdbx_seq_one_letter_code
_entity_poly.pdbx_strand_id
1 'polypeptide(L)' 'VIAGGAVRTICELAGIHNILSKSLGSKSPINMVRATFAGLESLKTREDVAALRGVAVESLV' A
#
# COMPACT_ATOMS: atom_id res chain seq x y z
N VAL A 1 12.96 2.84 1.72
CA VAL A 1 11.78 2.72 2.63
C VAL A 1 11.84 3.70 3.80
N ILE A 2 10.99 4.72 3.79
CA ILE A 2 10.83 5.68 4.90
C ILE A 2 9.52 5.34 5.62
N ALA A 3 9.62 4.51 6.66
CA ALA A 3 8.47 3.95 7.38
C ALA A 3 8.82 3.60 8.82
N GLY A 4 7.81 3.44 9.68
CA GLY A 4 7.98 2.90 11.04
C GLY A 4 8.31 1.39 11.01
N GLY A 5 8.92 0.86 12.08
CA GLY A 5 9.52 -0.48 12.11
C GLY A 5 8.66 -1.61 11.54
N ALA A 6 7.44 -1.81 12.05
CA ALA A 6 6.54 -2.87 11.58
C ALA A 6 6.21 -2.74 10.08
N VAL A 7 5.90 -1.54 9.61
CA VAL A 7 5.58 -1.26 8.21
C VAL A 7 6.81 -1.45 7.32
N ARG A 8 7.98 -0.97 7.79
CA ARG A 8 9.26 -1.11 7.08
C ARG A 8 9.58 -2.57 6.81
N THR A 9 9.51 -3.43 7.83
CA THR A 9 9.81 -4.86 7.68
C THR A 9 8.91 -5.54 6.66
N ILE A 10 7.60 -5.26 6.71
CA ILE A 10 6.64 -5.82 5.74
C ILE A 10 6.99 -5.34 4.31
N CYS A 11 7.19 -4.03 4.13
CA CYS A 11 7.51 -3.47 2.81
C CYS A 11 8.83 -4.03 2.25
N GLU A 12 9.88 -4.16 3.07
CA GLU A 12 11.17 -4.70 2.63
C GLU A 12 11.05 -6.18 2.22
N LEU A 13 10.33 -7.00 3.00
CA LEU A 13 10.09 -8.41 2.67
C LEU A 13 9.20 -8.59 1.43
N ALA A 14 8.27 -7.65 1.19
CA ALA A 14 7.44 -7.63 0.00
C ALA A 14 8.17 -7.11 -1.26
N GLY A 15 9.44 -6.69 -1.15
CA GLY A 15 10.21 -6.14 -2.27
C GLY A 15 9.88 -4.68 -2.61
N ILE A 16 9.23 -3.95 -1.70
CA ILE A 16 8.88 -2.54 -1.88
C ILE A 16 10.06 -1.67 -1.41
N HIS A 17 10.78 -1.07 -2.35
CA HIS A 17 11.96 -0.26 -2.05
C HIS A 17 11.64 1.24 -1.85
N ASN A 18 10.68 1.75 -2.62
CA ASN A 18 10.34 3.17 -2.71
C ASN A 18 8.94 3.42 -2.13
N ILE A 19 8.89 3.82 -0.86
CA ILE A 19 7.65 4.14 -0.15
C ILE A 19 7.92 5.10 1.00
N LEU A 20 6.96 6.00 1.23
CA LEU A 20 6.85 6.87 2.40
C LEU A 20 5.60 6.49 3.17
N SER A 21 5.70 6.29 4.48
CA SER A 21 4.54 6.03 5.34
C SER A 21 4.62 6.75 6.68
N LYS A 22 3.46 6.96 7.29
CA LYS A 22 3.31 7.52 8.63
C LYS A 22 2.19 6.80 9.37
N SER A 23 2.45 6.40 10.61
CA SER A 23 1.40 5.95 11.52
C SER A 23 0.70 7.17 12.14
N LEU A 24 -0.60 7.31 11.89
CA LEU A 24 -1.46 8.35 12.43
C LEU A 24 -2.47 7.71 13.40
N GLY A 25 -2.02 7.30 14.58
CA GLY A 25 -2.90 6.68 15.58
C GLY A 25 -2.15 5.78 16.56
N SER A 26 -2.77 4.63 16.87
CA SER A 26 -2.20 3.65 17.80
C SER A 26 -0.85 3.13 17.31
N LYS A 27 0.09 3.01 18.25
CA LYS A 27 1.45 2.50 18.01
C LYS A 27 1.58 0.99 18.29
N SER A 28 0.46 0.30 18.52
CA SER A 28 0.46 -1.14 18.78
C SER A 28 1.00 -1.92 17.57
N PRO A 29 2.07 -2.74 17.74
CA PRO A 29 2.71 -3.44 16.62
C PRO A 29 1.75 -4.34 15.84
N ILE A 30 0.90 -5.11 16.52
CA ILE A 30 -0.04 -6.03 15.87
C ILE A 30 -1.06 -5.28 15.00
N ASN A 31 -1.54 -4.13 15.46
CA ASN A 31 -2.50 -3.32 14.70
C ASN A 31 -1.82 -2.63 13.52
N MET A 32 -0.56 -2.20 13.68
CA MET A 32 0.23 -1.65 12.58
C MET A 32 0.44 -2.66 11.46
N VAL A 33 0.75 -3.92 11.81
CA VAL A 33 0.85 -5.02 10.83
C VAL A 33 -0.47 -5.22 10.10
N ARG A 34 -1.57 -5.40 10.84
CA ARG A 34 -2.92 -5.59 10.26
C ARG A 34 -3.33 -4.44 9.34
N ALA A 35 -3.12 -3.20 9.77
CA ALA A 35 -3.42 -2.01 8.97
C ALA A 35 -2.57 -1.94 7.70
N THR A 36 -1.31 -2.37 7.77
CA THR A 36 -0.42 -2.42 6.59
C THR A 36 -0.94 -3.42 5.56
N PHE A 37 -1.29 -4.64 5.98
CA PHE A 37 -1.86 -5.65 5.08
C PHE A 37 -3.19 -5.18 4.47
N ALA A 38 -4.11 -4.66 5.28
CA ALA A 38 -5.37 -4.11 4.79
C ALA A 38 -5.17 -2.98 3.75
N GLY A 39 -4.18 -2.12 3.97
CA GLY A 39 -3.80 -1.08 3.01
C GLY A 39 -3.29 -1.65 1.69
N LEU A 40 -2.40 -2.64 1.75
CA LEU A 40 -1.83 -3.29 0.55
C LEU A 40 -2.90 -4.06 -0.24
N GLU A 41 -3.80 -4.77 0.42
CA GLU A 41 -4.91 -5.50 -0.20
C GLU A 41 -5.93 -4.57 -0.89
N SER A 42 -6.02 -3.31 -0.44
CA SER A 42 -6.92 -2.32 -1.04
C SER A 42 -6.38 -1.65 -2.31
N LEU A 43 -5.12 -1.90 -2.67
CA LEU A 43 -4.51 -1.33 -3.88
C LEU A 43 -5.18 -1.90 -5.13
N LYS A 44 -5.32 -1.04 -6.14
CA LYS A 44 -5.87 -1.40 -7.46
C LYS A 44 -4.83 -1.12 -8.52
N THR A 45 -4.78 -1.97 -9.54
CA THR A 45 -3.92 -1.71 -10.70
C THR A 45 -4.58 -0.71 -11.64
N ARG A 46 -3.82 -0.19 -12.61
CA ARG A 46 -4.36 0.73 -13.62
C ARG A 46 -5.39 0.01 -14.49
N GLU A 47 -5.14 -1.25 -14.78
CA GLU A 47 -5.99 -2.13 -15.58
C GLU A 47 -7.33 -2.37 -14.88
N ASP A 48 -7.33 -2.65 -13.57
CA ASP A 48 -8.55 -2.84 -12.78
C ASP A 48 -9.42 -1.58 -12.82
N VAL A 49 -8.80 -0.41 -12.66
CA VAL A 49 -9.52 0.88 -12.67
C VAL A 49 -10.03 1.22 -14.07
N ALA A 50 -9.29 0.89 -15.13
CA ALA A 50 -9.69 1.11 -16.51
C ALA A 50 -10.92 0.28 -16.87
N ALA A 51 -10.89 -1.01 -16.54
CA ALA A 51 -11.99 -1.94 -16.76
C ALA A 51 -13.26 -1.50 -16.00
N LEU A 52 -13.12 -1.08 -14.74
CA LEU A 52 -14.24 -0.57 -13.94
C LEU A 52 -14.86 0.70 -14.52
N ARG A 53 -14.07 1.56 -15.18
CA ARG A 53 -14.52 2.83 -15.76
C ARG A 53 -14.91 2.74 -17.24
N GLY A 54 -14.62 1.64 -17.92
CA GLY A 54 -14.89 1.45 -19.35
C GLY A 54 -14.04 2.34 -20.26
N VAL A 55 -12.84 2.72 -19.83
CA VAL A 55 -11.92 3.59 -20.58
C VAL A 55 -10.63 2.85 -20.92
N ALA A 56 -9.90 3.32 -21.93
CA ALA A 56 -8.59 2.77 -22.26
C ALA A 56 -7.58 3.03 -21.12
N VAL A 57 -6.65 2.09 -20.87
CA VAL A 57 -5.67 2.19 -19.78
C VAL A 57 -4.76 3.39 -19.95
N GLU A 58 -4.44 3.73 -21.21
CA GLU A 58 -3.60 4.86 -21.61
C GLU A 58 -4.23 6.21 -21.27
N SER A 59 -5.57 6.26 -21.14
CA SER A 59 -6.30 7.47 -20.77
C SER A 59 -6.28 7.73 -19.26
N LEU A 60 -5.93 6.74 -18.45
CA LEU A 60 -5.74 6.91 -17.02
C LEU A 60 -4.34 7.48 -16.76
N VAL A 61 -4.27 8.53 -15.93
CA VAL A 61 -3.01 9.15 -15.47
C VAL A 61 -2.42 8.35 -14.31
#